data_AF-A0A3M2B7Y3-F1
#
_entry.id   AF-A0A3M2B7Y3-F1
#
_cell.length_a   1.000
_cell.length_b   1.000
_cell.length_c   1.000
_cell.angle_alpha   90.00
_cell.angle_beta   90.00
_cell.angle_gamma   90.00
#
_symmetry.space_group_name_H-M   'P 1'
#
loop_
_entity.id
_entity.type
_entity.pdbx_description
1 polymer ?
#
loop_
_entity_poly.entity_id
_entity_poly.type
_entity_poly.pdbx_seq_one_letter_code
_entity_poly.pdbx_strand_id
1 'polypeptide(L)'
;MVSIGVSCGDLVVIVLVVNPEDGHAEKRDGSSREKGGKLMRGRSLHRLRQGILWGMGFLMATAPAWAIPVRVEVGPYSQDGFTASLIHRSASPSGTVLYHDLRGTLTGTLTQVGGLFQLSDLFGTLTSLDGTVNITGGTLQEQSSGLASGTIGYELLGGPLVQTGTFTFLARNYGGGANTLTRDAFVLWGGDRDHKNVGADLYGKIEPVPEPAAMLLVGTGVVGIGAWLWQKRRRSTPTRAF
;
A
#
# COMPACT_ATOMS: atom_id res chain seq x y z
N MET A 1 12.51 14.47 -27.23
CA MET A 1 12.95 13.17 -26.67
C MET A 1 12.25 13.00 -25.34
N VAL A 2 11.42 11.96 -25.18
CA VAL A 2 10.65 11.73 -23.95
C VAL A 2 11.34 10.59 -23.21
N SER A 3 11.77 10.83 -21.97
CA SER A 3 12.22 9.78 -21.07
C SER A 3 11.25 9.72 -19.90
N ILE A 4 10.65 8.54 -19.69
CA ILE A 4 9.79 8.24 -18.55
C ILE A 4 10.58 7.21 -17.73
N GLY A 5 11.09 7.64 -16.57
CA GLY A 5 11.64 6.73 -15.58
C GLY A 5 10.55 6.36 -14.58
N VAL A 6 10.17 5.08 -14.54
CA VAL A 6 9.34 4.51 -13.46
C VAL A 6 10.26 3.62 -12.65
N SER A 7 10.59 4.04 -11.43
CA SER A 7 11.33 3.21 -10.48
C SER A 7 10.32 2.59 -9.50
N CYS A 8 10.15 1.28 -9.57
CA CYS A 8 9.47 0.53 -8.51
C CYS A 8 10.46 0.34 -7.35
N GLY A 9 10.28 1.14 -6.31
CA GLY A 9 11.04 1.11 -5.06
C GLY A 9 10.93 2.44 -4.33
N ASP A 10 10.99 3.55 -5.09
CA ASP A 10 10.82 4.94 -4.64
C ASP A 10 10.21 5.72 -5.81
N LEU A 11 8.88 5.84 -5.90
CA LEU A 11 8.28 6.41 -7.11
C LEU A 11 8.24 7.95 -7.07
N VAL A 12 9.25 8.58 -7.66
CA VAL A 12 9.19 9.98 -8.11
C VAL A 12 8.49 10.02 -9.48
N VAL A 13 7.36 10.72 -9.57
CA VAL A 13 6.68 10.97 -10.85
C VAL A 13 7.14 12.32 -11.40
N ILE A 14 8.03 12.30 -12.40
CA ILE A 14 8.38 13.48 -13.19
C ILE A 14 7.51 13.49 -14.45
N VAL A 15 6.55 14.41 -14.52
CA VAL A 15 5.79 14.68 -15.74
C VAL A 15 6.45 15.82 -16.51
N LEU A 16 7.27 15.47 -17.51
CA LEU A 16 7.78 16.44 -18.47
C LEU A 16 6.86 16.54 -19.67
N VAL A 17 6.07 17.61 -19.71
CA VAL A 17 5.39 18.04 -20.94
C VAL A 17 6.29 19.05 -21.64
N VAL A 18 6.99 18.59 -22.69
CA VAL A 18 7.66 19.49 -23.62
C VAL A 18 6.93 19.40 -24.94
N ASN A 19 6.24 20.47 -25.31
CA ASN A 19 6.17 20.93 -26.69
C ASN A 19 5.61 22.34 -26.71
N PRO A 20 6.37 23.27 -27.29
CA PRO A 20 5.94 23.67 -28.62
C PRO A 20 7.13 23.67 -29.57
N GLU A 21 6.95 23.08 -30.75
CA GLU A 21 7.89 23.26 -31.84
C GLU A 21 8.11 24.76 -32.08
N ASP A 22 9.38 25.15 -32.01
CA ASP A 22 9.88 26.45 -32.42
C ASP A 22 9.70 26.57 -33.93
N GLY A 23 8.59 27.19 -34.33
CA GLY A 23 8.48 27.78 -35.66
C GLY A 23 9.43 28.96 -35.76
N HIS A 24 10.69 28.69 -36.10
CA HIS A 24 11.63 29.68 -36.60
C HIS A 24 11.07 30.27 -37.90
N ALA A 25 10.44 31.44 -37.80
CA ALA A 25 10.13 32.25 -38.97
C ALA A 25 11.44 32.90 -39.44
N GLU A 26 12.03 32.28 -40.46
CA GLU A 26 13.13 32.80 -41.27
C GLU A 26 12.77 34.21 -41.78
N LYS A 27 13.55 35.20 -41.36
CA LYS A 27 13.43 36.60 -41.76
C LYS A 27 14.04 36.75 -43.15
N ARG A 28 13.22 36.74 -44.21
CA ARG A 28 13.65 37.19 -45.54
C ARG A 28 13.43 38.69 -45.67
N ASP A 29 14.52 39.43 -45.72
CA ASP A 29 14.53 40.83 -46.14
C ASP A 29 14.14 40.92 -47.63
N GLY A 30 13.10 41.68 -47.91
CA GLY A 30 12.59 41.93 -49.25
C GLY A 30 11.96 43.31 -49.32
N SER A 31 12.78 44.31 -49.65
CA SER A 31 12.38 45.68 -49.97
C SER A 31 11.39 45.68 -51.15
N SER A 32 10.16 46.13 -50.93
CA SER A 32 9.46 46.92 -51.95
C SER A 32 8.36 47.77 -51.33
N ARG A 33 8.37 49.05 -51.73
CA ARG A 33 7.33 50.06 -51.48
C ARG A 33 6.00 49.56 -52.03
N GLU A 34 4.96 49.55 -51.19
CA GLU A 34 3.62 49.85 -51.70
C GLU A 34 2.74 50.50 -50.62
N LYS A 35 2.09 51.59 -51.04
CA LYS A 35 1.22 52.43 -50.23
C LYS A 35 -0.16 51.80 -50.14
N GLY A 36 -0.79 51.94 -48.97
CA GLY A 36 -2.24 52.04 -48.84
C GLY A 36 -2.97 50.72 -48.63
N GLY A 37 -3.30 50.42 -47.38
CA GLY A 37 -4.20 49.32 -47.04
C GLY A 37 -4.54 49.32 -45.56
N LYS A 38 -5.83 49.50 -45.26
CA LYS A 38 -6.43 49.62 -43.91
C LYS A 38 -5.86 48.60 -42.91
N LEU A 39 -5.28 49.15 -41.85
CA LEU A 39 -4.74 48.46 -40.70
C LEU A 39 -5.89 48.05 -39.74
N MET A 40 -6.49 46.89 -39.95
CA MET A 40 -7.27 46.20 -38.91
C MET A 40 -7.08 44.70 -39.02
N ARG A 41 -6.11 44.16 -38.27
CA ARG A 41 -6.06 42.78 -37.76
C ARG A 41 -4.70 42.58 -37.12
N GLY A 42 -4.63 42.60 -35.79
CA GLY A 42 -3.35 42.41 -35.11
C GLY A 42 -3.42 42.40 -33.60
N ARG A 43 -4.50 41.90 -32.99
CA ARG A 43 -4.60 41.73 -31.53
C ARG A 43 -5.42 40.51 -31.18
N SER A 44 -4.88 39.31 -31.41
CA SER A 44 -5.52 38.09 -30.89
C SER A 44 -4.55 36.92 -30.61
N LEU A 45 -3.34 36.91 -31.18
CA LEU A 45 -2.44 35.78 -31.01
C LEU A 45 -1.52 35.82 -29.78
N HIS A 46 -1.47 36.94 -29.03
CA HIS A 46 -0.60 37.03 -27.85
C HIS A 46 -1.23 36.56 -26.53
N ARG A 47 -2.56 36.38 -26.46
CA ARG A 47 -3.23 35.94 -25.23
C ARG A 47 -3.32 34.42 -25.04
N LEU A 48 -2.94 33.61 -26.05
CA LEU A 48 -2.97 32.15 -25.92
C LEU A 48 -1.65 31.53 -25.44
N ARG A 49 -0.54 32.27 -25.41
CA ARG A 49 0.78 31.73 -25.01
C ARG A 49 1.13 31.92 -23.53
N GLN A 50 0.39 32.72 -22.78
CA GLN A 50 0.65 32.97 -21.35
C GLN A 50 -0.26 32.19 -20.40
N GLY A 51 -1.26 31.45 -20.91
CA GLY A 51 -2.22 30.73 -20.09
C GLY A 51 -1.77 29.36 -19.58
N ILE A 52 -0.59 28.85 -19.98
CA ILE A 52 -0.19 27.46 -19.72
C ILE A 52 0.89 27.33 -18.63
N LEU A 53 1.48 28.43 -18.15
CA LEU A 53 2.62 28.37 -17.21
C LEU A 53 2.28 28.39 -15.70
N TRP A 54 1.02 28.50 -15.29
CA TRP A 54 0.66 28.78 -13.88
C TRP A 54 -0.02 27.63 -13.12
N GLY A 55 0.11 26.39 -13.59
CA GLY A 55 -0.66 25.27 -13.04
C GLY A 55 0.14 24.09 -12.46
N MET A 56 1.43 24.25 -12.16
CA MET A 56 2.24 23.17 -11.58
C MET A 56 2.85 23.59 -10.24
N GLY A 57 1.98 23.99 -9.31
CA GLY A 57 2.30 23.88 -7.89
C GLY A 57 2.27 22.41 -7.51
N PHE A 58 3.38 21.69 -7.72
CA PHE A 58 3.59 20.41 -7.08
C PHE A 58 3.70 20.69 -5.58
N LEU A 59 2.60 20.46 -4.86
CA LEU A 59 2.59 20.23 -3.43
C LEU A 59 3.54 19.05 -3.18
N MET A 60 4.79 19.36 -2.85
CA MET A 60 5.69 18.40 -2.21
C MET A 60 5.10 18.13 -0.82
N ALA A 61 4.12 17.24 -0.76
CA ALA A 61 3.73 16.64 0.50
C ALA A 61 4.96 15.85 0.98
N THR A 62 5.63 16.35 2.01
CA THR A 62 6.59 15.56 2.77
C THR A 62 5.80 14.36 3.31
N ALA A 63 5.83 13.22 2.61
CA ALA A 63 5.14 12.01 3.03
C ALA A 63 5.81 11.55 4.33
N PRO A 64 5.18 11.74 5.51
CA PRO A 64 5.76 11.27 6.75
C PRO A 64 5.44 9.78 6.88
N ALA A 65 6.35 9.03 7.52
CA ALA A 65 6.18 7.68 8.05
C ALA A 65 5.18 6.79 7.27
N TRP A 66 5.70 6.00 6.34
CA TRP A 66 4.96 5.04 5.53
C TRP A 66 4.16 4.07 6.42
N ALA A 67 2.90 4.40 6.63
CA ALA A 67 1.91 3.53 7.23
C ALA A 67 1.15 2.88 6.08
N ILE A 68 1.47 1.62 5.81
CA ILE A 68 0.86 0.87 4.72
C ILE A 68 -0.30 0.08 5.33
N PRO A 69 -1.56 0.29 4.89
CA PRO A 69 -2.64 -0.61 5.26
C PRO A 69 -2.31 -2.00 4.72
N VAL A 70 -2.40 -3.01 5.58
CA VAL A 70 -2.09 -4.39 5.23
C VAL A 70 -3.27 -5.30 5.55
N ARG A 71 -3.35 -6.37 4.77
CA ARG A 71 -4.18 -7.54 5.03
C ARG A 71 -3.25 -8.62 5.56
N VAL A 72 -3.63 -9.27 6.65
CA VAL A 72 -2.92 -10.44 7.16
C VAL A 72 -3.79 -11.67 6.94
N GLU A 73 -3.32 -12.60 6.14
CA GLU A 73 -3.96 -13.90 5.98
C GLU A 73 -3.39 -14.87 7.02
N VAL A 74 -4.24 -15.28 7.97
CA VAL A 74 -3.95 -16.36 8.90
C VAL A 74 -4.51 -17.64 8.29
N GLY A 75 -3.66 -18.64 8.12
CA GLY A 75 -4.02 -19.88 7.44
C GLY A 75 -3.34 -21.10 8.05
N PRO A 76 -3.67 -22.31 7.54
CA PRO A 76 -3.03 -23.57 7.94
C PRO A 76 -1.64 -23.66 7.28
N TYR A 77 -0.80 -22.70 7.57
CA TYR A 77 0.54 -22.62 7.03
C TYR A 77 1.48 -23.37 7.97
N SER A 78 2.28 -24.27 7.40
CA SER A 78 3.37 -24.91 8.12
C SER A 78 4.69 -24.24 7.73
N GLN A 79 5.44 -23.72 8.70
CA GLN A 79 6.79 -23.19 8.48
C GLN A 79 7.68 -23.51 9.69
N ASP A 80 8.85 -24.10 9.46
CA ASP A 80 9.96 -24.21 10.44
C ASP A 80 9.53 -24.62 11.87
N GLY A 81 8.82 -25.74 12.00
CA GLY A 81 8.35 -26.24 13.30
C GLY A 81 7.03 -25.63 13.78
N PHE A 82 6.50 -24.63 13.08
CA PHE A 82 5.12 -24.17 13.19
C PHE A 82 4.24 -25.05 12.30
N THR A 83 3.25 -25.75 12.87
CA THR A 83 2.39 -26.68 12.11
C THR A 83 1.11 -26.00 11.63
N ALA A 84 0.46 -25.23 12.50
CA ALA A 84 -0.76 -24.51 12.21
C ALA A 84 -1.00 -23.42 13.25
N SER A 85 -1.80 -22.42 12.92
CA SER A 85 -2.27 -21.43 13.89
C SER A 85 -3.29 -22.08 14.81
N LEU A 86 -3.12 -21.93 16.12
CA LEU A 86 -3.96 -22.60 17.12
C LEU A 86 -3.99 -21.83 18.43
N ILE A 87 -4.98 -22.15 19.27
CA ILE A 87 -5.05 -21.73 20.67
C ILE A 87 -5.04 -22.98 21.53
N HIS A 88 -4.27 -22.98 22.61
CA HIS A 88 -4.10 -24.12 23.49
C HIS A 88 -4.25 -23.74 24.96
N ARG A 89 -4.58 -24.74 25.78
CA ARG A 89 -4.79 -24.61 27.21
C ARG A 89 -3.44 -24.72 27.93
N SER A 90 -2.63 -23.67 27.85
CA SER A 90 -1.40 -23.43 28.62
C SER A 90 -0.74 -22.16 28.08
N ALA A 91 0.07 -21.46 28.88
CA ALA A 91 0.96 -20.42 28.33
C ALA A 91 2.15 -21.01 27.53
N SER A 92 2.33 -22.34 27.56
CA SER A 92 3.37 -23.10 26.85
C SER A 92 2.76 -23.89 25.68
N PRO A 93 3.44 -23.99 24.52
CA PRO A 93 2.95 -24.66 23.30
C PRO A 93 2.65 -26.17 23.43
N SER A 94 2.90 -26.77 24.59
CA SER A 94 2.55 -28.16 24.91
C SER A 94 1.14 -28.32 25.54
N GLY A 95 0.31 -27.28 25.52
CA GLY A 95 -1.04 -27.29 26.09
C GLY A 95 -2.03 -28.14 25.30
N THR A 96 -3.16 -28.49 25.92
CA THR A 96 -4.28 -29.13 25.20
C THR A 96 -4.85 -28.15 24.18
N VAL A 97 -4.87 -28.50 22.90
CA VAL A 97 -5.41 -27.61 21.85
C VAL A 97 -6.90 -27.37 22.09
N LEU A 98 -7.29 -26.10 22.09
CA LEU A 98 -8.67 -25.62 22.25
C LEU A 98 -9.27 -25.21 20.91
N TYR A 99 -8.47 -24.60 20.04
CA TYR A 99 -8.85 -24.19 18.69
C TYR A 99 -7.74 -24.62 17.75
N HIS A 100 -8.00 -25.60 16.88
CA HIS A 100 -7.03 -26.03 15.86
C HIS A 100 -7.27 -25.32 14.53
N ASP A 101 -6.22 -25.22 13.70
CA ASP A 101 -6.31 -24.71 12.32
C ASP A 101 -7.08 -23.40 12.19
N LEU A 102 -6.72 -22.40 13.01
CA LEU A 102 -7.30 -21.06 12.90
C LEU A 102 -7.02 -20.46 11.53
N ARG A 103 -8.08 -19.95 10.90
CA ARG A 103 -8.03 -19.33 9.56
C ARG A 103 -8.81 -18.04 9.55
N GLY A 104 -8.34 -17.07 8.79
CA GLY A 104 -9.09 -15.85 8.61
C GLY A 104 -8.26 -14.74 8.00
N THR A 105 -8.84 -13.56 8.00
CA THR A 105 -8.17 -12.35 7.55
C THR A 105 -8.22 -11.33 8.67
N LEU A 106 -7.05 -10.79 8.99
CA LEU A 106 -6.93 -9.61 9.81
C LEU A 106 -6.58 -8.42 8.93
N THR A 107 -6.93 -7.23 9.39
CA THR A 107 -6.50 -5.97 8.82
C THR A 107 -5.62 -5.27 9.83
N GLY A 108 -4.61 -4.54 9.36
CA GLY A 108 -3.79 -3.71 10.23
C GLY A 108 -3.00 -2.68 9.44
N THR A 109 -2.07 -2.03 10.13
CA THR A 109 -1.19 -1.01 9.55
C THR A 109 0.25 -1.42 9.78
N LEU A 110 1.02 -1.59 8.71
CA LEU A 110 2.45 -1.84 8.78
C LEU A 110 3.21 -0.54 8.61
N THR A 111 4.00 -0.17 9.61
CA THR A 111 4.89 0.99 9.62
C THR A 111 6.34 0.53 9.76
N GLN A 112 7.29 1.37 9.37
CA GLN A 112 8.68 1.19 9.79
C GLN A 112 9.17 2.40 10.53
N VAL A 113 9.73 2.15 11.71
CA VAL A 113 10.25 3.15 12.62
C VAL A 113 11.70 2.80 12.91
N GLY A 114 12.62 3.66 12.50
CA GLY A 114 14.05 3.43 12.71
C GLY A 114 14.60 2.19 12.01
N GLY A 115 14.03 1.81 10.86
CA GLY A 115 14.42 0.62 10.11
C GLY A 115 13.75 -0.69 10.54
N LEU A 116 12.95 -0.67 11.61
CA LEU A 116 12.26 -1.84 12.15
C LEU A 116 10.77 -1.79 11.83
N PHE A 117 10.17 -2.94 11.50
CA PHE A 117 8.74 -3.04 11.23
C PHE A 117 7.90 -2.98 12.51
N GLN A 118 6.76 -2.29 12.43
CA GLN A 118 5.74 -2.30 13.46
C GLN A 118 4.37 -2.51 12.80
N LEU A 119 3.68 -3.57 13.22
CA LEU A 119 2.30 -3.85 12.83
C LEU A 119 1.38 -3.36 13.94
N SER A 120 0.48 -2.43 13.65
CA SER A 120 -0.51 -1.89 14.60
C SER A 120 -1.93 -2.09 14.11
N ASP A 121 -2.89 -1.78 14.98
CA ASP A 121 -4.31 -1.74 14.65
C ASP A 121 -4.78 -3.06 14.04
N LEU A 122 -4.31 -4.17 14.60
CA LEU A 122 -4.63 -5.49 14.11
C LEU A 122 -6.05 -5.89 14.57
N PHE A 123 -6.98 -6.04 13.64
CA PHE A 123 -8.36 -6.45 13.90
C PHE A 123 -8.82 -7.51 12.90
N GLY A 124 -9.81 -8.31 13.26
CA GLY A 124 -10.45 -9.23 12.33
C GLY A 124 -11.00 -10.46 13.03
N THR A 125 -11.38 -11.46 12.25
CA THR A 125 -11.98 -12.67 12.78
C THR A 125 -11.26 -13.89 12.22
N LEU A 126 -10.89 -14.78 13.12
CA LEU A 126 -10.36 -16.10 12.81
C LEU A 126 -11.41 -17.14 13.16
N THR A 127 -11.51 -18.17 12.36
CA THR A 127 -12.43 -19.29 12.55
C THR A 127 -11.65 -20.60 12.57
N SER A 128 -12.13 -21.53 13.38
CA SER A 128 -11.76 -22.95 13.35
C SER A 128 -13.02 -23.80 13.30
N LEU A 129 -12.86 -25.12 13.21
CA LEU A 129 -13.97 -26.04 13.42
C LEU A 129 -14.50 -26.01 14.86
N ASP A 130 -13.66 -25.62 15.82
CA ASP A 130 -14.01 -25.59 17.23
C ASP A 130 -14.73 -24.30 17.63
N GLY A 131 -14.52 -23.20 16.91
CA GLY A 131 -15.19 -21.93 17.20
C GLY A 131 -14.57 -20.75 16.47
N THR A 132 -14.77 -19.56 17.04
CA THR A 132 -14.37 -18.28 16.43
C THR A 132 -13.51 -17.50 17.41
N VAL A 133 -12.53 -16.78 16.89
CA VAL A 133 -11.66 -15.89 17.65
C VAL A 133 -11.75 -14.53 17.01
N ASN A 134 -12.31 -13.57 17.73
CA ASN A 134 -12.34 -12.18 17.30
C ASN A 134 -11.08 -11.49 17.81
N ILE A 135 -10.32 -10.88 16.92
CA ILE A 135 -9.13 -10.09 17.22
C ILE A 135 -9.57 -8.63 17.37
N THR A 136 -9.44 -8.11 18.58
CA THR A 136 -10.02 -6.83 19.00
C THR A 136 -9.02 -5.68 19.03
N GLY A 137 -7.80 -5.91 18.54
CA GLY A 137 -6.71 -4.97 18.52
C GLY A 137 -5.38 -5.67 18.69
N GLY A 138 -4.28 -5.01 18.35
CA GLY A 138 -2.95 -5.54 18.63
C GLY A 138 -1.85 -4.68 18.07
N THR A 139 -0.68 -4.80 18.68
CA THR A 139 0.56 -4.21 18.20
C THR A 139 1.68 -5.24 18.28
N LEU A 140 2.46 -5.36 17.20
CA LEU A 140 3.67 -6.15 17.13
C LEU A 140 4.79 -5.26 16.64
N GLN A 141 5.96 -5.40 17.24
CA GLN A 141 7.14 -4.63 16.90
C GLN A 141 8.31 -5.56 16.70
N GLU A 142 8.97 -5.41 15.54
CA GLU A 142 10.27 -5.99 15.27
C GLU A 142 11.30 -5.31 16.17
N GLN A 143 12.15 -6.12 16.79
CA GLN A 143 13.28 -5.71 17.61
C GLN A 143 14.58 -5.86 16.80
N SER A 144 15.68 -5.33 17.35
CA SER A 144 17.00 -5.66 16.82
C SER A 144 17.18 -7.19 16.76
N SER A 145 17.77 -7.69 15.68
CA SER A 145 17.94 -9.12 15.33
C SER A 145 16.76 -9.86 14.68
N GLY A 146 15.71 -9.15 14.21
CA GLY A 146 14.60 -9.76 13.46
C GLY A 146 13.58 -10.50 14.34
N LEU A 147 13.71 -10.36 15.66
CA LEU A 147 12.76 -10.88 16.63
C LEU A 147 11.56 -9.94 16.76
N ALA A 148 10.42 -10.43 17.24
CA ALA A 148 9.24 -9.61 17.43
C ALA A 148 8.59 -9.77 18.80
N SER A 149 8.02 -8.70 19.31
CA SER A 149 7.25 -8.71 20.56
C SER A 149 6.02 -7.84 20.44
N GLY A 150 5.02 -8.10 21.27
CA GLY A 150 3.84 -7.26 21.29
C GLY A 150 2.66 -7.91 21.99
N THR A 151 1.48 -7.39 21.72
CA THR A 151 0.23 -7.87 22.30
C THR A 151 -0.88 -7.94 21.27
N ILE A 152 -1.79 -8.91 21.43
CA ILE A 152 -3.00 -9.03 20.60
C ILE A 152 -4.18 -9.27 21.54
N GLY A 153 -5.17 -8.37 21.49
CA GLY A 153 -6.45 -8.51 22.18
C GLY A 153 -7.33 -9.54 21.47
N TYR A 154 -8.03 -10.35 22.24
CA TYR A 154 -8.88 -11.41 21.68
C TYR A 154 -10.20 -11.59 22.45
N GLU A 155 -11.16 -12.17 21.75
CA GLU A 155 -12.41 -12.71 22.29
C GLU A 155 -12.67 -14.08 21.64
N LEU A 156 -12.68 -15.14 22.46
CA LEU A 156 -13.00 -16.50 22.06
C LEU A 156 -14.51 -16.68 22.11
N LEU A 157 -15.09 -16.94 20.95
CA LEU A 157 -16.53 -17.03 20.71
C LEU A 157 -16.88 -18.41 20.18
N GLY A 158 -17.71 -19.14 20.92
CA GLY A 158 -18.03 -20.52 20.58
C GLY A 158 -16.83 -21.46 20.78
N GLY A 159 -17.11 -22.74 21.02
CA GLY A 159 -16.09 -23.75 21.29
C GLY A 159 -15.87 -24.08 22.77
N PRO A 160 -14.74 -24.69 23.11
CA PRO A 160 -14.51 -25.28 24.44
C PRO A 160 -14.22 -24.25 25.53
N LEU A 161 -14.02 -22.97 25.17
CA LEU A 161 -13.73 -21.89 26.11
C LEU A 161 -14.24 -20.54 25.56
N VAL A 162 -15.13 -19.87 26.30
CA VAL A 162 -15.53 -18.49 25.98
C VAL A 162 -14.81 -17.54 26.92
N GLN A 163 -13.97 -16.66 26.37
CA GLN A 163 -13.07 -15.81 27.17
C GLN A 163 -12.61 -14.60 26.37
N THR A 164 -12.40 -13.46 27.03
CA THR A 164 -11.68 -12.31 26.49
C THR A 164 -10.34 -12.14 27.18
N GLY A 165 -9.37 -11.57 26.48
CA GLY A 165 -8.07 -11.34 27.07
C GLY A 165 -7.08 -10.70 26.13
N THR A 166 -5.80 -10.85 26.46
CA THR A 166 -4.70 -10.32 25.66
C THR A 166 -3.55 -11.31 25.63
N PHE A 167 -3.22 -11.79 24.43
CA PHE A 167 -2.00 -12.55 24.22
C PHE A 167 -0.80 -11.62 24.30
N THR A 168 0.21 -12.02 25.07
CA THR A 168 1.50 -11.34 25.14
C THR A 168 2.56 -12.19 24.45
N PHE A 169 3.28 -11.57 23.51
CA PHE A 169 4.36 -12.18 22.74
C PHE A 169 5.69 -11.54 23.11
N LEU A 170 6.64 -12.35 23.57
CA LEU A 170 8.01 -11.91 23.85
C LEU A 170 8.92 -12.27 22.70
N ALA A 171 9.95 -11.47 22.43
CA ALA A 171 10.94 -11.75 21.38
C ALA A 171 11.49 -13.18 21.41
N ARG A 172 11.75 -13.71 22.60
CA ARG A 172 12.04 -15.12 22.83
C ARG A 172 11.04 -15.67 23.83
N ASN A 173 10.29 -16.69 23.41
CA ASN A 173 9.40 -17.39 24.31
C ASN A 173 10.08 -18.68 24.79
N TYR A 174 10.03 -18.94 26.10
CA TYR A 174 10.57 -20.16 26.69
C TYR A 174 9.67 -21.34 26.32
N GLY A 175 9.99 -22.01 25.21
CA GLY A 175 9.31 -23.23 24.76
C GLY A 175 8.67 -23.15 23.37
N GLY A 176 8.37 -21.94 22.87
CA GLY A 176 7.70 -21.73 21.57
C GLY A 176 8.61 -21.40 20.40
N GLY A 177 9.87 -21.03 20.63
CA GLY A 177 10.75 -20.52 19.57
C GLY A 177 10.81 -18.99 19.58
N ALA A 178 11.42 -18.44 18.54
CA ALA A 178 11.73 -17.02 18.43
C ALA A 178 10.65 -16.31 17.61
N ASN A 179 9.85 -15.44 18.25
CA ASN A 179 8.84 -14.67 17.54
C ASN A 179 9.49 -13.78 16.49
N THR A 180 8.90 -13.68 15.30
CA THR A 180 9.44 -12.89 14.18
C THR A 180 8.35 -12.05 13.54
N LEU A 181 8.71 -10.85 13.10
CA LEU A 181 7.89 -9.97 12.29
C LEU A 181 8.78 -9.46 11.15
N THR A 182 8.32 -9.69 9.93
CA THR A 182 8.96 -9.21 8.70
C THR A 182 7.96 -8.37 7.93
N ARG A 183 8.38 -7.85 6.77
CA ARG A 183 7.48 -7.20 5.83
C ARG A 183 6.33 -8.09 5.38
N ASP A 184 6.60 -9.38 5.20
CA ASP A 184 5.75 -10.30 4.45
C ASP A 184 5.04 -11.32 5.34
N ALA A 185 5.45 -11.46 6.60
CA ALA A 185 4.86 -12.41 7.53
C ALA A 185 5.20 -12.13 9.00
N PHE A 186 4.44 -12.74 9.90
CA PHE A 186 4.83 -12.97 11.29
C PHE A 186 4.69 -14.44 11.69
N VAL A 187 5.46 -14.83 12.71
CA VAL A 187 5.33 -16.09 13.44
C VAL A 187 5.36 -15.75 14.93
N LEU A 188 4.35 -16.19 15.66
CA LEU A 188 4.11 -15.80 17.04
C LEU A 188 3.76 -17.01 17.92
N TRP A 189 4.37 -17.05 19.10
CA TRP A 189 4.11 -17.97 20.20
C TRP A 189 4.01 -17.13 21.46
N GLY A 190 2.86 -17.16 22.09
CA GLY A 190 2.57 -16.34 23.25
C GLY A 190 1.47 -16.91 24.10
N GLY A 191 1.10 -16.16 25.14
CA GLY A 191 -0.01 -16.54 25.98
C GLY A 191 -0.59 -15.38 26.74
N ASP A 192 -1.76 -15.62 27.28
CA ASP A 192 -2.44 -14.72 28.17
C ASP A 192 -1.86 -14.87 29.58
N ARG A 193 -1.22 -13.82 30.08
CA ARG A 193 -0.56 -13.84 31.39
C ARG A 193 -1.54 -13.75 32.54
N ASP A 194 -2.67 -13.09 32.30
CA ASP A 194 -3.73 -12.93 33.30
C ASP A 194 -4.51 -14.24 33.40
N HIS A 195 -4.76 -14.86 32.26
CA HIS A 195 -5.37 -16.18 32.14
C HIS A 195 -4.30 -17.22 31.82
N LYS A 196 -3.41 -17.50 32.80
CA LYS A 196 -2.21 -18.38 32.76
C LYS A 196 -2.34 -19.76 32.08
N ASN A 197 -3.55 -20.12 31.65
CA ASN A 197 -3.91 -21.37 31.01
C ASN A 197 -4.33 -21.18 29.53
N VAL A 198 -4.06 -20.06 28.87
CA VAL A 198 -4.38 -19.87 27.45
C VAL A 198 -3.17 -19.35 26.68
N GLY A 199 -2.80 -20.07 25.63
CA GLY A 199 -1.68 -19.75 24.74
C GLY A 199 -2.13 -19.71 23.30
N ALA A 200 -1.38 -18.98 22.48
CA ALA A 200 -1.65 -18.82 21.07
C ALA A 200 -0.37 -18.97 20.26
N ASP A 201 -0.50 -19.77 19.21
CA ASP A 201 0.51 -19.98 18.19
C ASP A 201 -0.11 -19.43 16.90
N LEU A 202 0.44 -18.36 16.34
CA LEU A 202 -0.14 -17.66 15.18
C LEU A 202 0.90 -17.47 14.08
N TYR A 203 0.51 -17.78 12.86
CA TYR A 203 1.24 -17.43 11.66
C TYR A 203 0.33 -16.65 10.71
N GLY A 204 0.84 -15.53 10.21
CA GLY A 204 0.10 -14.66 9.31
C GLY A 204 0.99 -14.16 8.18
N LYS A 205 0.51 -14.27 6.93
CA LYS A 205 1.14 -13.64 5.78
C LYS A 205 0.61 -12.22 5.62
N ILE A 206 1.50 -11.26 5.44
CA ILE A 206 1.19 -9.85 5.34
C ILE A 206 1.21 -9.44 3.86
N GLU A 207 0.08 -8.92 3.38
CA GLU A 207 -0.10 -8.43 2.03
C GLU A 207 -0.44 -6.93 2.09
N PRO A 208 0.31 -6.05 1.40
CA PRO A 208 -0.06 -4.65 1.25
C PRO A 208 -1.43 -4.50 0.59
N VAL A 209 -2.30 -3.68 1.17
CA VAL A 209 -3.55 -3.28 0.52
C VAL A 209 -3.22 -2.12 -0.43
N PRO A 210 -3.53 -2.22 -1.74
CA PRO A 210 -3.31 -1.12 -2.67
C PRO A 210 -4.01 0.14 -2.17
N GLU A 211 -3.27 1.24 -2.03
CA GLU A 211 -3.87 2.50 -1.62
C GLU A 211 -4.90 2.95 -2.66
N PRO A 212 -6.10 3.40 -2.23
CA PRO A 212 -7.11 3.92 -3.16
C PRO A 212 -6.58 5.04 -4.06
N ALA A 213 -5.64 5.85 -3.55
CA ALA A 213 -4.98 6.91 -4.32
C ALA A 213 -4.08 6.35 -5.43
N ALA A 214 -3.33 5.28 -5.17
CA ALA A 214 -2.54 4.61 -6.19
C ALA A 214 -3.45 4.01 -7.28
N MET A 215 -4.58 3.42 -6.89
CA MET A 215 -5.59 2.93 -7.83
C MET A 215 -6.21 4.06 -8.65
N LEU A 216 -6.47 5.22 -8.04
CA LEU A 216 -6.96 6.41 -8.74
C LEU A 216 -5.92 6.96 -9.72
N LEU A 217 -4.64 7.03 -9.34
CA LEU A 217 -3.57 7.48 -10.21
C LEU A 217 -3.41 6.57 -11.42
N VAL A 218 -3.40 5.25 -11.21
CA VAL A 218 -3.35 4.26 -12.29
C VAL A 218 -4.58 4.39 -13.19
N GLY A 219 -5.78 4.49 -12.59
CA GLY A 219 -7.03 4.65 -13.34
C GLY A 219 -7.05 5.91 -14.20
N THR A 220 -6.67 7.04 -13.63
CA THR A 220 -6.61 8.34 -14.33
C THR A 220 -5.53 8.34 -15.41
N GLY A 221 -4.37 7.70 -15.16
CA GLY A 221 -3.32 7.51 -16.17
C GLY A 221 -3.80 6.71 -17.38
N VAL A 222 -4.48 5.58 -17.16
CA VAL A 222 -5.05 4.74 -18.23
C VAL A 222 -6.09 5.51 -19.04
N VAL A 223 -7.00 6.23 -18.37
CA VAL A 223 -8.01 7.07 -19.04
C VAL A 223 -7.36 8.16 -19.88
N GLY A 224 -6.33 8.83 -19.35
CA GLY A 224 -5.57 9.86 -20.05
C GLY A 224 -4.90 9.34 -21.34
N ILE A 225 -4.26 8.17 -21.26
CA ILE A 225 -3.63 7.51 -22.43
C ILE A 225 -4.70 7.15 -23.47
N GLY A 226 -5.84 6.60 -23.04
CA GLY A 226 -6.96 6.26 -23.92
C GLY A 226 -7.51 7.48 -24.66
N ALA A 227 -7.72 8.59 -23.94
CA ALA A 227 -8.20 9.84 -24.53
C ALA A 227 -7.21 10.42 -25.55
N TRP A 228 -5.90 10.38 -25.24
CA TRP A 228 -4.85 10.83 -26.15
C TRP A 228 -4.81 10.01 -27.45
N LEU A 229 -4.84 8.69 -27.34
CA LEU A 229 -4.85 7.80 -28.51
C LEU A 229 -6.08 8.04 -29.39
N TRP A 230 -7.25 8.23 -28.78
CA TRP A 230 -8.48 8.53 -29.51
C TRP A 230 -8.40 9.88 -30.24
N GLN A 231 -7.87 10.92 -29.59
CA GLN A 231 -7.67 12.22 -30.22
C GLN A 231 -6.69 12.15 -31.40
N LYS A 232 -5.61 11.35 -31.26
CA LYS A 232 -4.63 11.13 -32.34
C LYS A 232 -5.25 10.45 -33.56
N ARG A 233 -6.14 9.46 -33.37
CA ARG A 233 -6.88 8.81 -34.47
C ARG A 233 -7.79 9.77 -35.22
N ARG A 234 -8.50 10.66 -34.52
CA ARG A 234 -9.38 11.65 -35.17
C ARG A 234 -8.63 12.65 -36.07
N ARG A 235 -7.38 12.97 -35.72
CA ARG A 235 -6.54 13.88 -36.51
C ARG A 235 -5.94 13.22 -37.76
N SER A 236 -5.95 11.89 -37.84
CA SER A 236 -5.34 11.14 -38.94
C SER A 236 -6.34 10.72 -40.01
N THR A 237 -7.62 11.08 -39.91
CA THR A 237 -8.59 10.86 -40.99
C THR A 237 -8.35 11.90 -42.10
N PRO A 238 -7.83 11.52 -43.27
CA PRO A 238 -7.60 12.47 -44.35
C PRO A 238 -8.95 12.96 -44.88
N THR A 239 -9.11 14.28 -44.94
CA THR A 239 -10.24 14.92 -45.61
C THR A 239 -10.19 14.48 -47.08
N ARG A 240 -11.11 13.62 -47.51
CA ARG A 240 -11.27 13.33 -48.94
C ARG A 240 -11.74 14.62 -49.61
N ALA A 241 -10.85 15.22 -50.40
CA ALA A 241 -11.24 16.27 -51.32
C ALA A 241 -12.21 15.66 -52.33
N PHE A 242 -13.41 16.24 -52.40
CA PHE A 242 -14.43 15.97 -53.42
C PHE A 242 -14.35 17.03 -54.49
#